data_AF-A0A5K1GT51-F1
#
_entry.id   AF-A0A5K1GT51-F1
#
_cell.length_a   1.000
_cell.length_b   1.000
_cell.length_c   1.000
_cell.angle_alpha   90.00
_cell.angle_beta   90.00
_cell.angle_gamma   90.00
#
_symmetry.space_group_name_H-M   'P 1'
#
loop_
_entity.id
_entity.type
_entity.pdbx_description
1 polymer ?
#
loop_
_entity_poly.entity_id
_entity_poly.type
_entity_poly.pdbx_seq_one_letter_code
_entity_poly.pdbx_strand_id
1 'polypeptide(L)'
;GTEDQRGEEEKEAEGDKWHREERPVGKFWRQFQLPFNANLDAVKAHLENGVLKVTIPKLAEGKGRQPKVIDIVENRSAGDISASKAELK
;
A
#
# COMPACT_ATOMS: atom_id res chain seq x y z
N GLY A 1 8.24 12.05 8.54
CA GLY A 1 9.51 12.77 8.63
C GLY A 1 10.43 11.97 9.52
N THR A 2 11.55 11.56 8.96
CA THR A 2 12.83 11.34 9.64
C THR A 2 13.88 11.46 8.54
N GLU A 3 14.89 12.28 8.79
CA GLU A 3 15.90 12.68 7.82
C GLU A 3 16.62 11.48 7.20
N ASP A 4 16.80 11.57 5.89
CA ASP A 4 17.77 10.82 5.09
C ASP A 4 19.18 11.21 5.57
N GLN A 5 19.57 10.70 6.73
CA GLN A 5 20.96 10.64 7.12
C GLN A 5 21.60 9.54 6.29
N ARG A 6 22.11 9.95 5.11
CA ARG A 6 23.36 9.47 4.52
C ARG A 6 24.39 9.40 5.66
N GLY A 7 24.36 8.29 6.40
CA GLY A 7 25.31 8.00 7.44
C GLY A 7 26.59 7.55 6.76
N GLU A 8 27.55 8.46 6.73
CA GLU A 8 28.97 8.19 6.98
C GLU A 8 29.59 7.22 5.96
N GLU A 9 30.20 7.67 4.87
CA GLU A 9 31.52 8.32 4.90
C GLU A 9 32.47 7.78 6.00
N GLU A 10 32.45 6.48 6.28
CA GLU A 10 33.46 5.86 7.15
C GLU A 10 33.86 4.46 6.67
N LYS A 11 34.32 4.30 5.41
CA LYS A 11 35.34 3.30 5.00
C LYS A 11 35.99 3.66 3.66
N GLU A 12 36.61 4.83 3.56
CA GLU A 12 37.91 4.83 2.88
C GLU A 12 38.93 4.42 3.94
N ALA A 13 39.00 3.12 4.23
CA ALA A 13 40.22 2.59 4.82
C ALA A 13 41.32 2.86 3.80
N GLU A 14 42.35 3.62 4.19
CA GLU A 14 43.54 3.90 3.36
C GLU A 14 44.00 2.61 2.64
N GLY A 15 43.60 2.41 1.39
CA GLY A 15 43.93 1.21 0.62
C GLY A 15 42.89 0.73 -0.41
N ASP A 16 41.59 0.94 -0.17
CA ASP A 16 40.55 0.34 -1.03
C ASP A 16 40.05 1.32 -2.12
N LYS A 17 40.68 1.29 -3.30
CA LYS A 17 40.25 2.07 -4.47
C LYS A 17 39.27 1.28 -5.33
N TRP A 18 38.00 1.63 -5.25
CA TRP A 18 36.94 1.05 -6.09
C TRP A 18 37.02 1.59 -7.53
N HIS A 19 36.91 0.72 -8.54
CA HIS A 19 36.74 1.15 -9.93
C HIS A 19 35.29 1.56 -10.24
N ARG A 20 34.31 0.96 -9.56
CA ARG A 20 32.88 1.25 -9.71
C ARG A 20 32.08 0.68 -8.54
N GLU A 21 31.10 1.44 -8.07
CA GLU A 21 30.11 1.03 -7.07
C GLU A 21 28.71 1.09 -7.70
N GLU A 22 27.96 -0.02 -7.66
CA GLU A 22 26.66 -0.13 -8.34
C GLU A 22 25.49 -0.40 -7.39
N ARG A 23 25.77 -0.97 -6.21
CA ARG A 23 24.72 -1.35 -5.26
C ARG A 23 24.56 -0.24 -4.23
N PRO A 24 23.38 0.40 -4.15
CA PRO A 24 23.15 1.41 -3.12
C PRO A 24 23.18 0.76 -1.74
N VAL A 25 24.01 1.30 -0.87
CA VAL A 25 24.06 0.96 0.55
C VAL A 25 23.41 2.11 1.32
N GLY A 26 22.56 1.79 2.29
CA GLY A 26 21.90 2.82 3.08
C GLY A 26 20.77 2.32 3.95
N LYS A 27 20.27 3.21 4.81
CA LYS A 27 19.06 2.99 5.60
C LYS A 27 17.84 3.13 4.68
N PHE A 28 16.82 2.28 4.88
CA PHE A 28 15.56 2.38 4.13
C PHE A 28 14.36 2.34 5.07
N TRP A 29 13.30 3.05 4.70
CA TRP A 29 12.04 3.09 5.43
C TRP A 29 10.85 2.94 4.47
N ARG A 30 9.87 2.11 4.84
CA ARG A 30 8.61 1.94 4.09
C ARG A 30 7.45 1.80 5.07
N GLN A 31 6.33 2.44 4.73
CA GLN A 31 5.09 2.40 5.51
C GLN A 31 3.94 1.99 4.59
N PHE A 32 3.08 1.11 5.08
CA PHE A 32 1.92 0.61 4.34
C PHE A 32 0.65 0.87 5.15
N GLN A 33 -0.41 1.29 4.48
CA GLN A 33 -1.75 1.34 5.06
C GLN A 33 -2.37 -0.05 4.95
N LEU A 34 -2.81 -0.60 6.08
CA LEU A 34 -3.40 -1.93 6.11
C LEU A 34 -4.93 -1.85 5.97
N PRO A 35 -5.57 -2.86 5.37
CA PRO A 35 -7.01 -2.99 5.39
C PRO A 35 -7.57 -3.03 6.81
N PHE A 36 -8.82 -2.59 6.99
CA PHE A 36 -9.48 -2.58 8.30
C PHE A 36 -9.58 -3.96 8.96
N ASN A 37 -9.62 -5.03 8.14
CA ASN A 37 -9.73 -6.41 8.60
C ASN A 37 -8.37 -7.11 8.75
N ALA A 38 -7.27 -6.37 8.85
CA ALA A 38 -5.97 -6.95 9.19
C ALA A 38 -5.93 -7.37 10.67
N ASN A 39 -5.42 -8.57 10.94
CA ASN A 39 -5.15 -9.04 12.30
C ASN A 39 -3.72 -8.63 12.70
N LEU A 40 -3.60 -7.56 13.47
CA LEU A 40 -2.32 -7.00 13.91
C LEU A 40 -1.63 -7.84 15.00
N ASP A 41 -2.39 -8.63 15.76
CA ASP A 41 -1.85 -9.46 16.83
C ASP A 41 -1.13 -10.71 16.28
N ALA A 42 -1.40 -11.07 15.03
CA ALA A 42 -0.91 -12.29 14.39
C ALA A 42 0.08 -12.04 13.23
N VAL A 43 0.73 -10.88 13.21
CA VAL A 43 1.75 -10.53 12.20
C VAL A 43 2.96 -11.45 12.32
N LYS A 44 3.46 -11.94 11.17
CA LYS A 44 4.66 -12.78 11.09
C LYS A 44 5.65 -12.20 10.09
N ALA A 45 6.94 -12.33 10.38
CA ALA A 45 8.01 -11.93 9.48
C ALA A 45 9.05 -13.05 9.31
N HIS A 46 9.58 -13.20 8.10
CA HIS A 46 10.62 -14.17 7.77
C HIS A 46 11.61 -13.55 6.77
N LEU A 47 12.91 -13.67 7.03
CA LEU A 47 13.97 -13.21 6.14
C LEU A 47 14.73 -14.41 5.59
N GLU A 48 14.71 -14.56 4.28
CA GLU A 48 15.35 -15.69 3.60
C GLU A 48 15.84 -15.26 2.23
N ASN A 49 17.06 -15.67 1.86
CA ASN A 49 17.66 -15.38 0.55
C ASN A 49 17.60 -13.89 0.15
N GLY A 50 17.78 -12.99 1.13
CA GLY A 50 17.75 -11.54 0.92
C GLY A 50 16.34 -10.94 0.78
N VAL A 51 15.27 -11.70 1.04
CA VAL A 51 13.88 -11.23 0.94
C VAL A 51 13.21 -11.24 2.30
N LEU A 52 12.77 -10.06 2.76
CA LEU A 52 11.91 -9.93 3.94
C LEU A 52 10.45 -10.16 3.54
N LYS A 53 9.87 -11.28 3.98
CA LYS A 53 8.45 -11.61 3.80
C LYS A 53 7.68 -11.26 5.09
N VAL A 54 6.77 -10.29 5.00
CA VAL A 54 5.86 -9.92 6.09
C VAL A 54 4.46 -10.44 5.77
N THR A 55 3.90 -11.28 6.64
CA THR A 55 2.57 -11.90 6.49
C THR A 55 1.63 -11.34 7.54
N ILE A 56 0.52 -10.77 7.09
CA ILE A 56 -0.51 -10.16 7.93
C ILE A 56 -1.82 -10.89 7.64
N PRO A 57 -2.30 -11.76 8.55
CA PRO A 57 -3.55 -12.47 8.35
C PRO A 57 -4.74 -11.51 8.33
N LYS A 58 -5.82 -11.89 7.65
CA LYS A 58 -7.11 -11.21 7.80
C LYS A 58 -7.82 -11.74 9.05
N LEU A 59 -8.52 -10.87 9.76
CA LEU A 59 -9.51 -11.26 10.76
C LEU A 59 -10.59 -12.11 10.09
N ALA A 60 -11.08 -13.13 10.80
CA ALA A 60 -12.13 -13.99 10.28
C ALA A 60 -13.37 -13.14 9.95
N GLU A 61 -13.85 -13.23 8.71
CA GLU A 61 -15.07 -12.52 8.33
C GLU A 61 -16.27 -13.17 9.01
N GLY A 62 -16.89 -12.47 9.95
CA GLY A 62 -18.26 -12.77 10.34
C GLY A 62 -19.14 -12.61 9.09
N LYS A 63 -19.65 -13.71 8.54
CA LYS A 63 -20.59 -13.82 7.40
C LYS A 63 -20.44 -12.69 6.37
N GLY A 64 -19.70 -12.96 5.29
CA GLY A 64 -19.42 -12.08 4.16
C GLY A 64 -20.45 -10.96 3.97
N ARG A 65 -19.97 -9.72 4.07
CA ARG A 65 -20.77 -8.52 3.96
C ARG A 65 -21.37 -8.48 2.56
N GLN A 66 -22.68 -8.76 2.47
CA GLN A 66 -23.40 -8.73 1.20
C GLN A 66 -23.25 -7.34 0.57
N PRO A 67 -23.03 -7.25 -0.76
CA PRO A 67 -23.02 -5.97 -1.46
C PRO A 67 -24.30 -5.21 -1.13
N LYS A 68 -24.17 -3.99 -0.58
CA LYS A 68 -25.31 -3.09 -0.45
C LYS A 68 -25.45 -2.35 -1.77
N VAL A 69 -26.61 -2.46 -2.40
CA VAL A 69 -26.99 -1.54 -3.49
C VAL A 69 -27.18 -0.17 -2.84
N ILE A 70 -26.48 0.84 -3.37
CA ILE A 70 -26.59 2.22 -2.92
C ILE A 70 -27.21 2.99 -4.07
N ASP A 71 -28.43 3.47 -3.88
CA ASP A 71 -29.10 4.31 -4.86
C ASP A 71 -28.44 5.69 -4.90
N ILE A 72 -28.06 6.13 -6.09
CA ILE A 72 -27.55 7.49 -6.32
C ILE A 72 -28.76 8.38 -6.56
N VAL A 73 -29.13 9.17 -5.55
CA VAL A 73 -30.20 10.17 -5.68
C VAL A 73 -29.62 11.39 -6.39
N GLU A 74 -30.01 11.61 -7.64
CA GLU A 74 -29.72 12.88 -8.32
C GLU A 74 -30.54 13.98 -7.65
N ASN A 75 -29.91 14.81 -6.81
CA ASN A 75 -30.50 16.08 -6.43
C ASN A 75 -30.40 17.03 -7.65
N ARG A 76 -31.30 16.84 -8.62
CA ARG A 76 -31.50 17.80 -9.70
C ARG A 76 -32.12 19.06 -9.11
N SER A 77 -31.30 20.08 -8.91
CA SER A 77 -31.82 21.45 -9.00
C SER A 77 -32.56 21.56 -10.33
N ALA A 78 -33.86 21.89 -10.26
CA ALA A 78 -34.77 21.98 -11.39
C ALA A 78 -34.15 22.78 -12.55
N GLY A 79 -33.97 22.11 -13.70
CA GLY A 79 -33.39 22.69 -14.91
C GLY A 79 -33.28 21.64 -16.01
N ASP A 80 -34.40 21.40 -16.69
CA ASP A 80 -34.62 20.83 -18.02
C ASP A 80 -33.57 19.91 -18.65
N ILE A 81 -33.92 18.63 -18.86
CA ILE A 81 -33.43 17.87 -20.01
C ILE A 81 -34.54 16.94 -20.51
N SER A 82 -35.04 17.23 -21.72
CA SER A 82 -35.99 16.39 -22.44
C SER A 82 -35.24 15.31 -23.22
N ALA A 83 -35.76 14.06 -23.21
CA ALA A 83 -35.90 13.22 -24.40
C ALA A 83 -36.37 11.78 -24.06
N SER A 84 -37.60 11.51 -24.50
CA SER A 84 -38.17 10.28 -25.05
C SER A 84 -37.78 8.88 -24.52
N LYS A 85 -38.81 8.27 -23.93
CA LYS A 85 -39.13 6.84 -23.75
C LYS A 85 -38.87 5.98 -25.00
N ALA A 86 -38.22 4.83 -24.82
CA ALA A 86 -38.33 3.68 -25.71
C ALA A 86 -38.47 2.40 -24.87
N GLU A 87 -39.57 1.68 -25.12
CA GLU A 87 -39.99 0.43 -24.49
C GLU A 87 -39.14 -0.75 -24.96
N LEU A 88 -38.88 -1.74 -24.11
CA LEU A 88 -38.54 -3.10 -24.57
C LEU A 88 -39.24 -4.14 -23.69
N LYS A 89 -39.90 -5.05 -24.39
CA LYS A 89 -40.77 -6.16 -23.97
C LYS A 89 -40.02 -7.28 -23.26
#